data_AF-A0A932C3Z6-F1
#
_entry.id   AF-A0A932C3Z6-F1
#
_cell.length_a   1.000
_cell.length_b   1.000
_cell.length_c   1.000
_cell.angle_alpha   90.00
_cell.angle_beta   90.00
_cell.angle_gamma   90.00
#
_symmetry.space_group_name_H-M   'P 1'
#
loop_
_entity.id
_entity.type
_entity.pdbx_description
1 polymer ?
#
loop_
_entity_poly.entity_id
_entity_poly.type
_entity_poly.pdbx_seq_one_letter_code
_entity_poly.pdbx_strand_id
1 'polypeptide(L)'
;MNYVRPNPLHPRLRPYVEIIEWLTDAAAESARRAAGKLKRRPPTRGLTLQPGADTPLWNELVRQVAPLLRKRGSKVHLARILGIPRQRLHVCLKAQAGCLDAERTLLLLAWLCARQQGRELV
;
A
#
# COMPACT_ATOMS: atom_id res chain seq x y z
N MET A 1 -19.45 32.76 -7.00
CA MET A 1 -18.49 31.75 -7.49
C MET A 1 -17.19 31.92 -6.69
N ASN A 2 -17.05 31.23 -5.55
CA ASN A 2 -15.89 31.43 -4.67
C ASN A 2 -14.71 30.61 -5.18
N TYR A 3 -13.72 31.31 -5.75
CA TYR A 3 -12.44 30.72 -6.14
C TYR A 3 -11.60 30.53 -4.87
N VAL A 4 -11.70 29.35 -4.24
CA VAL A 4 -10.79 28.97 -3.16
C VAL A 4 -9.41 28.84 -3.78
N ARG A 5 -8.54 29.83 -3.57
CA ARG A 5 -7.13 29.70 -3.96
C ARG A 5 -6.59 28.46 -3.24
N PRO A 6 -5.97 27.50 -3.93
CA PRO A 6 -5.32 26.38 -3.25
C PRO A 6 -4.26 26.99 -2.33
N ASN A 7 -4.45 26.81 -1.02
CA ASN A 7 -3.46 27.23 -0.04
C ASN A 7 -2.18 26.44 -0.36
N PRO A 8 -1.03 27.10 -0.60
CA PRO A 8 0.20 26.38 -0.90
C PRO A 8 0.48 25.37 0.22
N LEU A 9 0.43 24.08 -0.13
CA LEU A 9 0.68 23.01 0.81
C LEU A 9 2.09 23.18 1.36
N HIS A 10 2.21 23.26 2.69
CA HIS A 10 3.50 23.31 3.33
C HIS A 10 4.34 22.10 2.87
N PRO A 11 5.62 22.26 2.49
CA PRO A 11 6.42 21.17 1.91
C PRO A 11 6.45 19.88 2.75
N ARG A 12 6.37 20.01 4.08
CA ARG A 12 6.29 18.85 5.00
C ARG A 12 4.97 18.08 4.94
N LEU A 13 3.87 18.73 4.55
CA LEU A 13 2.53 18.11 4.48
C LEU A 13 2.27 17.46 3.12
N ARG A 14 3.02 17.87 2.09
CA ARG A 14 2.88 17.38 0.72
C ARG A 14 2.93 15.85 0.59
N PRO A 15 3.87 15.11 1.24
CA PRO A 15 3.88 13.65 1.16
C PRO A 15 2.62 12.99 1.72
N TYR A 16 2.01 13.58 2.76
CA TYR A 16 0.79 13.04 3.36
C TYR A 16 -0.42 13.19 2.44
N VAL A 17 -0.54 14.35 1.79
CA VAL A 17 -1.60 14.58 0.78
C VAL A 17 -1.44 13.61 -0.39
N GLU A 18 -0.22 13.44 -0.90
CA GLU A 18 0.07 12.50 -1.98
C GLU A 18 -0.28 11.05 -1.59
N ILE A 19 -0.01 10.64 -0.35
CA ILE A 19 -0.40 9.31 0.18
C ILE A 19 -1.93 9.20 0.27
N ILE A 20 -2.64 10.23 0.75
CA ILE A 20 -4.10 10.22 0.89
C ILE A 20 -4.78 10.14 -0.47
N GLU A 21 -4.33 10.92 -1.45
CA GLU A 21 -4.84 10.88 -2.82
C GLU A 21 -4.65 9.49 -3.42
N TRP A 22 -3.43 8.93 -3.30
CA TRP A 22 -3.15 7.57 -3.76
C TRP A 22 -4.04 6.53 -3.05
N LEU A 23 -4.22 6.64 -1.73
CA LEU A 23 -5.07 5.72 -0.96
C LEU A 23 -6.52 5.77 -1.44
N THR A 24 -6.99 6.96 -1.76
CA THR A 24 -8.36 7.20 -2.24
C THR A 24 -8.55 6.58 -3.62
N ASP A 25 -7.61 6.79 -4.53
CA ASP A 25 -7.64 6.18 -5.87
C ASP A 25 -7.54 4.65 -5.81
N ALA A 26 -6.62 4.13 -5.00
CA ALA A 26 -6.46 2.70 -4.78
C ALA A 26 -7.73 2.09 -4.15
N ALA A 27 -8.40 2.81 -3.26
CA ALA A 27 -9.67 2.39 -2.66
C ALA A 27 -10.80 2.38 -3.68
N ALA A 28 -10.94 3.42 -4.50
CA ALA A 28 -11.94 3.47 -5.56
C ALA A 28 -11.73 2.32 -6.57
N GLU A 29 -10.51 2.10 -7.01
CA GLU A 29 -10.17 1.04 -7.96
C GLU A 29 -10.37 -0.36 -7.35
N SER A 30 -10.02 -0.54 -6.08
CA SER A 30 -10.30 -1.75 -5.31
C SER A 30 -11.80 -2.02 -5.20
N ALA A 31 -12.60 -0.99 -4.93
CA ALA A 31 -14.05 -1.07 -4.85
C ALA A 31 -14.69 -1.45 -6.19
N ARG A 32 -14.24 -0.83 -7.31
CA ARG A 32 -14.69 -1.19 -8.67
C ARG A 32 -14.44 -2.66 -8.98
N ARG A 33 -13.26 -3.19 -8.63
CA ARG A 33 -12.92 -4.61 -8.85
C ARG A 33 -13.69 -5.56 -7.92
N ALA A 34 -14.04 -5.10 -6.72
CA ALA A 34 -14.85 -5.86 -5.78
C ALA A 34 -16.35 -5.85 -6.13
N ALA A 35 -16.84 -4.82 -6.85
CA ALA A 35 -18.25 -4.64 -7.20
C ALA A 35 -18.85 -5.83 -7.97
N GLY A 36 -18.04 -6.62 -8.69
CA GLY A 36 -18.48 -7.84 -9.38
C GLY A 36 -18.38 -9.15 -8.58
N LYS A 37 -17.86 -9.11 -7.33
CA LYS A 37 -17.56 -10.31 -6.51
C LYS A 37 -18.33 -10.35 -5.19
N LEU A 38 -19.44 -9.61 -5.10
CA LEU A 38 -20.16 -9.33 -3.86
C LEU A 38 -21.04 -10.50 -3.36
N LYS A 39 -20.46 -11.69 -3.19
CA LYS A 39 -20.92 -12.65 -2.17
C LYS A 39 -19.89 -12.67 -1.06
N ARG A 40 -19.85 -11.59 -0.27
CA ARG A 40 -18.99 -11.53 0.91
C ARG A 40 -19.60 -12.39 2.01
N ARG A 41 -18.92 -13.50 2.37
CA ARG A 41 -19.16 -14.14 3.66
C ARG A 41 -18.71 -13.16 4.75
N PRO A 42 -19.43 -13.05 5.87
CA PRO A 42 -18.98 -12.22 6.98
C PRO A 42 -17.59 -12.71 7.44
N PRO A 43 -16.64 -11.81 7.70
CA PRO A 43 -15.30 -12.20 8.09
C PRO A 43 -15.34 -12.92 9.44
N THR A 44 -14.57 -14.01 9.56
CA THR A 44 -14.40 -14.72 10.82
C THR A 44 -13.66 -13.81 11.80
N ARG A 45 -14.33 -13.43 12.89
CA ARG A 45 -13.76 -12.53 13.92
C ARG A 45 -12.72 -13.28 14.76
N GLY A 46 -11.73 -12.55 15.28
CA GLY A 46 -10.68 -13.09 16.17
C GLY A 46 -9.49 -13.74 15.47
N LEU A 47 -9.43 -13.70 14.14
CA LEU A 47 -8.29 -14.20 13.36
C LEU A 47 -7.44 -13.04 12.81
N THR A 48 -6.15 -13.30 12.60
CA THR A 48 -5.27 -12.38 11.87
C THR A 48 -5.79 -12.20 10.44
N LEU A 49 -5.89 -10.96 9.98
CA LEU A 49 -6.24 -10.64 8.59
C LEU A 49 -5.28 -11.34 7.62
N GLN A 50 -5.84 -12.19 6.76
CA GLN A 50 -5.11 -12.86 5.69
C GLN A 50 -5.41 -12.18 4.35
N PRO A 51 -4.42 -12.09 3.44
CA PRO A 51 -4.65 -11.59 2.10
C PRO A 51 -5.76 -12.36 1.40
N GLY A 52 -6.75 -11.66 0.84
CA GLY A 52 -7.91 -12.29 0.22
C GLY A 52 -9.02 -11.30 -0.15
N ALA A 53 -10.22 -11.79 -0.42
CA ALA A 53 -11.38 -10.97 -0.81
C ALA A 53 -11.75 -9.89 0.24
N ASP A 54 -11.36 -10.13 1.50
CA ASP A 54 -11.62 -9.24 2.63
C ASP A 54 -10.53 -8.18 2.85
N THR A 55 -9.41 -8.24 2.10
CA THR A 55 -8.31 -7.27 2.17
C THR A 55 -8.04 -6.60 0.81
N PRO A 56 -9.05 -5.99 0.17
CA PRO A 56 -8.90 -5.51 -1.21
C PRO A 56 -7.83 -4.42 -1.38
N LEU A 57 -7.69 -3.51 -0.40
CA LEU A 57 -6.66 -2.47 -0.39
C LEU A 57 -5.25 -3.07 -0.31
N TRP A 58 -5.07 -4.07 0.55
CA TRP A 58 -3.79 -4.77 0.68
C TRP A 58 -3.41 -5.47 -0.63
N ASN A 59 -4.37 -6.16 -1.26
CA ASN A 59 -4.13 -6.85 -2.52
C ASN A 59 -3.68 -5.87 -3.61
N GLU A 60 -4.30 -4.69 -3.66
CA GLU A 60 -3.94 -3.65 -4.60
C GLU A 60 -2.55 -3.07 -4.33
N LEU A 61 -2.22 -2.82 -3.07
CA LEU A 61 -0.89 -2.39 -2.67
C LEU A 61 0.19 -3.40 -3.10
N VAL A 62 -0.01 -4.69 -2.82
CA VAL A 62 0.91 -5.76 -3.23
C VAL A 62 1.05 -5.80 -4.75
N ARG A 63 -0.05 -5.67 -5.49
CA ARG A 63 -0.05 -5.64 -6.96
C ARG A 63 0.80 -4.51 -7.53
N GLN A 64 0.73 -3.32 -6.94
CA GLN A 64 1.52 -2.16 -7.39
C GLN A 64 3.00 -2.27 -6.96
N VAL A 65 3.29 -2.86 -5.81
CA VAL A 65 4.66 -3.04 -5.31
C VAL A 65 5.41 -4.13 -6.06
N ALA A 66 4.76 -5.24 -6.42
CA ALA A 66 5.42 -6.43 -6.97
C ALA A 66 6.31 -6.16 -8.21
N PRO A 67 5.90 -5.36 -9.22
CA PRO A 67 6.75 -5.02 -10.36
C PRO A 67 8.03 -4.27 -9.96
N LEU A 68 7.96 -3.40 -8.95
CA LEU A 68 9.09 -2.60 -8.48
C LEU A 68 10.17 -3.44 -7.77
N LEU A 69 9.82 -4.65 -7.35
CA LEU A 69 10.73 -5.59 -6.68
C LEU A 69 11.49 -6.53 -7.63
N ARG A 70 11.32 -6.38 -8.95
CA ARG A 70 12.02 -7.20 -9.95
C ARG A 70 13.52 -6.89 -10.03
N LYS A 71 13.91 -5.63 -9.79
CA LYS A 71 15.31 -5.21 -9.79
C LYS A 71 16.08 -5.90 -8.66
N ARG A 72 17.27 -6.41 -8.96
CA ARG A 72 18.16 -7.07 -7.99
C ARG A 72 18.43 -6.11 -6.83
N GLY A 73 18.29 -6.61 -5.59
CA GLY A 73 18.52 -5.81 -4.39
C GLY A 73 17.30 -5.06 -3.86
N SER A 74 16.28 -4.75 -4.67
CA SER A 74 15.10 -3.99 -4.24
C SER A 74 14.38 -4.60 -3.04
N LYS A 75 14.29 -5.93 -2.98
CA LYS A 75 13.69 -6.64 -1.84
C LYS A 75 14.49 -6.46 -0.54
N VAL A 76 15.82 -6.46 -0.62
CA VAL A 76 16.68 -6.29 0.56
C VAL A 76 16.59 -4.85 1.06
N HIS A 77 16.61 -3.90 0.13
CA HIS A 77 16.48 -2.48 0.46
C HIS A 77 15.12 -2.17 1.07
N LEU A 78 14.01 -2.66 0.47
CA LEU A 78 12.68 -2.49 1.05
C LEU A 78 12.56 -3.15 2.44
N ALA A 79 13.13 -4.34 2.63
CA ALA A 79 13.12 -5.00 3.93
C ALA A 79 13.80 -4.16 5.03
N ARG A 80 14.90 -3.45 4.69
CA ARG A 80 15.58 -2.53 5.61
C ARG A 80 14.71 -1.32 5.96
N ILE A 81 14.09 -0.69 4.96
CA ILE A 81 13.18 0.44 5.16
C ILE A 81 12.01 0.07 6.07
N LEU A 82 11.43 -1.11 5.85
CA LEU A 82 10.31 -1.61 6.64
C LEU A 82 10.74 -2.14 8.02
N GLY A 83 12.05 -2.26 8.29
CA GLY A 83 12.57 -2.81 9.54
C GLY A 83 12.18 -4.27 9.78
N ILE A 84 12.03 -5.09 8.72
CA ILE A 84 11.62 -6.50 8.85
C ILE A 84 12.58 -7.47 8.15
N PRO A 85 12.64 -8.74 8.58
CA PRO A 85 13.40 -9.75 7.87
C PRO A 85 12.91 -9.93 6.43
N ARG A 86 13.85 -10.14 5.49
CA ARG A 86 13.53 -10.44 4.09
C ARG A 86 12.56 -11.62 3.93
N GLN A 87 12.64 -12.61 4.83
CA GLN A 87 11.74 -13.76 4.85
C GLN A 87 10.29 -13.31 5.14
N ARG A 88 10.09 -12.40 6.10
CA ARG A 88 8.77 -11.84 6.41
C ARG A 88 8.23 -11.03 5.23
N LEU A 89 9.07 -10.22 4.59
CA LEU A 89 8.70 -9.49 3.38
C LEU A 89 8.26 -10.44 2.25
N HIS A 90 8.94 -11.57 2.07
CA HIS A 90 8.57 -12.60 1.10
C HIS A 90 7.20 -13.21 1.42
N VAL A 91 6.94 -13.56 2.69
CA VAL A 91 5.65 -14.09 3.13
C VAL A 91 4.50 -13.13 2.80
N CYS A 92 4.69 -11.84 3.09
CA CYS A 92 3.64 -10.85 2.90
C CYS A 92 3.42 -10.47 1.43
N LEU A 93 4.49 -10.23 0.66
CA LEU A 93 4.38 -9.65 -0.69
C LEU A 93 4.40 -10.69 -1.82
N LYS A 94 5.09 -11.82 -1.64
CA LYS A 94 5.22 -12.85 -2.68
C LYS A 94 4.35 -14.07 -2.40
N ALA A 95 4.40 -14.62 -1.19
CA ALA A 95 3.57 -15.77 -0.82
C ALA A 95 2.12 -15.37 -0.51
N GLN A 96 1.86 -14.08 -0.24
CA GLN A 96 0.54 -13.55 0.13
C GLN A 96 -0.12 -14.35 1.27
N ALA A 97 0.68 -14.80 2.24
CA ALA A 97 0.26 -15.62 3.37
C ALA A 97 0.24 -14.83 4.70
N GLY A 98 0.15 -13.51 4.60
CA GLY A 98 0.02 -12.62 5.74
C GLY A 98 0.09 -11.14 5.35
N CYS A 99 -0.51 -10.28 6.17
CA CYS A 99 -0.43 -8.83 6.03
C CYS A 99 0.69 -8.25 6.91
N LEU A 100 1.12 -7.04 6.57
CA LEU A 100 1.91 -6.22 7.49
C LEU A 100 0.97 -5.55 8.50
N ASP A 101 1.50 -5.18 9.66
CA ASP A 101 0.80 -4.29 10.59
C ASP A 101 0.66 -2.88 9.99
N ALA A 102 -0.13 -2.04 10.68
CA ALA A 102 -0.46 -0.70 10.20
C ALA A 102 0.78 0.17 9.95
N GLU A 103 1.76 0.14 10.85
CA GLU A 103 2.97 0.97 10.74
C GLU A 103 3.79 0.60 9.50
N ARG A 104 4.11 -0.70 9.32
CA ARG A 104 4.86 -1.13 8.13
C ARG A 104 4.04 -0.99 6.85
N THR A 105 2.71 -1.07 6.92
CA THR A 105 1.85 -0.77 5.77
C THR A 105 1.97 0.70 5.36
N LEU A 106 1.96 1.64 6.32
CA LEU A 106 2.17 3.06 6.04
C LEU A 106 3.57 3.35 5.46
N LEU A 107 4.61 2.70 5.98
CA LEU A 107 5.95 2.81 5.41
C LEU A 107 6.02 2.26 3.98
N LEU A 108 5.35 1.13 3.71
CA LEU A 108 5.26 0.56 2.37
C LEU A 108 4.56 1.49 1.38
N LEU A 109 3.51 2.19 1.85
CA LEU A 109 2.78 3.20 1.07
C LEU A 109 3.66 4.40 0.74
N ALA A 110 4.36 4.95 1.74
CA ALA A 110 5.31 6.04 1.54
C ALA A 110 6.40 5.65 0.53
N TRP A 111 6.92 4.42 0.65
CA TRP A 111 7.91 3.89 -0.29
C TRP A 111 7.36 3.77 -1.72
N LEU A 112 6.13 3.26 -1.88
CA LEU A 112 5.49 3.15 -3.18
C LEU A 112 5.28 4.53 -3.83
N CYS A 113 4.79 5.50 -3.06
CA CYS A 113 4.59 6.87 -3.51
C CYS A 113 5.91 7.51 -3.99
N ALA A 114 6.99 7.36 -3.20
CA ALA A 114 8.31 7.83 -3.60
C ALA A 114 8.78 7.19 -4.92
N ARG A 115 8.64 5.86 -5.05
CA ARG A 115 9.02 5.13 -6.27
C ARG A 115 8.24 5.54 -7.50
N GLN A 116 6.93 5.79 -7.37
CA GLN A 116 6.09 6.24 -8.48
C GLN A 116 6.50 7.62 -9.01
N GLN A 117 7.08 8.45 -8.15
CA GLN A 117 7.59 9.77 -8.51
C GLN A 117 9.07 9.76 -8.93
N GLY A 118 9.67 8.57 -9.10
CA GLY A 118 11.09 8.43 -9.45
C GLY A 118 12.04 8.80 -8.31
N ARG A 119 11.54 8.96 -7.09
CA ARG A 119 12.32 9.25 -5.88
C ARG A 119 12.66 7.96 -5.13
N GLU A 120 13.69 8.02 -4.30
CA GLU A 120 14.02 6.94 -3.35
C GLU A 120 13.68 7.41 -1.93
N LEU A 121 13.04 6.52 -1.16
CA LEU A 121 12.79 6.76 0.26
C LEU A 121 14.09 6.39 1.00
N VAL A 122 14.75 7.39 1.59
CA VAL A 122 16.02 7.25 2.33
C VAL A 122 15.74 7.04 3.81
#